data_AF-A0A1D8T370-F1
#
_entry.id   AF-A0A1D8T370-F1
#
_cell.length_a   1.000
_cell.length_b   1.000
_cell.length_c   1.000
_cell.angle_alpha   90.00
_cell.angle_beta   90.00
_cell.angle_gamma   90.00
#
_symmetry.space_group_name_H-M   'P 1'
#
loop_
_entity.id
_entity.type
_entity.pdbx_description
1 polymer ?
#
loop_
_entity_poly.entity_id
_entity_poly.type
_entity_poly.pdbx_seq_one_letter_code
_entity_poly.pdbx_strand_id
1 'polypeptide(L)'
;MNLNVDPEALEGFARRTDELSAQCVQAADHVEQWLTLDASDVGVIFQLVLSQVNDMRDVLVENCDSLRRLTEGSAQSLADAASSYREQEAANAARLAAVMARLS
;
A
#
# COMPACT_ATOMS: atom_id res chain seq x y z
N MET A 1 -14.26 17.43 20.68
CA MET A 1 -13.05 17.23 19.87
C MET A 1 -13.51 17.07 18.43
N ASN A 2 -13.38 18.10 17.60
CA ASN A 2 -13.83 18.05 16.21
C ASN A 2 -12.60 17.67 15.37
N LEU A 3 -12.52 16.40 14.96
CA LEU A 3 -11.51 15.92 14.02
C LEU A 3 -11.91 16.50 12.66
N ASN A 4 -11.34 17.66 12.32
CA ASN A 4 -11.46 18.23 10.97
C ASN A 4 -10.57 17.39 10.04
N VAL A 5 -11.12 16.29 9.55
CA VAL A 5 -10.43 15.39 8.62
C VAL A 5 -10.70 15.89 7.21
N ASP A 6 -9.63 16.19 6.49
CA ASP A 6 -9.67 16.59 5.08
C ASP A 6 -9.71 15.32 4.20
N PRO A 7 -10.81 15.07 3.47
CA PRO A 7 -10.94 13.91 2.60
C PRO A 7 -9.92 13.90 1.45
N GLU A 8 -9.53 15.07 0.93
CA GLU A 8 -8.53 15.15 -0.16
C GLU A 8 -7.14 14.75 0.35
N ALA A 9 -6.79 15.18 1.57
CA ALA A 9 -5.54 14.78 2.20
C ALA A 9 -5.48 13.27 2.46
N LEU A 10 -6.59 12.66 2.90
CA LEU A 10 -6.71 11.20 3.07
C LEU A 10 -6.54 10.46 1.74
N GLU A 11 -7.21 10.91 0.68
CA GLU A 11 -7.12 10.31 -0.65
C GLU A 11 -5.72 10.45 -1.24
N GLY A 12 -5.06 11.59 -1.02
CA GLY A 12 -3.64 11.77 -1.35
C GLY A 12 -2.73 10.82 -0.60
N PHE A 13 -3.00 10.53 0.67
CA PHE A 13 -2.23 9.56 1.45
C PHE A 13 -2.51 8.11 1.03
N ALA A 14 -3.76 7.77 0.71
CA ALA A 14 -4.15 6.48 0.15
C ALA A 14 -3.36 6.18 -1.13
N ARG A 15 -3.33 7.13 -2.07
CA ARG A 15 -2.58 7.00 -3.33
C ARG A 15 -1.07 6.82 -3.12
N ARG A 16 -0.44 7.60 -2.25
CA ARG A 16 1.00 7.40 -1.94
C ARG A 16 1.29 6.04 -1.31
N THR A 17 0.34 5.53 -0.52
CA THR A 17 0.46 4.20 0.09
C THR A 17 0.31 3.11 -0.96
N ASP A 18 -0.58 3.29 -1.93
CA ASP A 18 -0.70 2.40 -3.08
C ASP A 18 0.54 2.45 -4.00
N GLU A 19 1.11 3.63 -4.21
CA GLU A 19 2.40 3.77 -4.93
C GLU A 19 3.52 2.99 -4.24
N LEU A 20 3.53 2.92 -2.91
CA LEU A 20 4.49 2.11 -2.16
C LEU A 20 4.27 0.60 -2.36
N SER A 21 3.02 0.16 -2.54
CA SER A 21 2.71 -1.24 -2.87
C SER A 21 3.30 -1.61 -4.23
N ALA A 22 3.18 -0.72 -5.23
CA ALA A 22 3.77 -0.88 -6.55
C ALA A 22 5.31 -0.91 -6.49
N GLN A 23 5.93 -0.11 -5.62
CA GLN A 23 7.38 -0.16 -5.40
C GLN A 23 7.83 -1.49 -4.78
N CYS A 24 7.01 -2.11 -3.92
CA CYS A 24 7.31 -3.43 -3.36
C CYS A 24 7.31 -4.53 -4.44
N VAL A 25 6.42 -4.44 -5.44
CA VAL A 25 6.44 -5.34 -6.62
C VAL A 25 7.76 -5.17 -7.38
N GLN A 26 8.14 -3.93 -7.70
CA GLN A 26 9.38 -3.65 -8.42
C GLN A 26 10.63 -4.12 -7.66
N ALA A 27 10.63 -4.00 -6.33
CA ALA A 27 11.72 -4.49 -5.50
C ALA A 27 11.82 -6.02 -5.52
N ALA A 28 10.68 -6.73 -5.45
CA ALA A 28 10.63 -8.18 -5.57
C ALA A 28 11.15 -8.65 -6.94
N ASP A 29 10.68 -8.04 -8.03
CA ASP A 29 11.12 -8.35 -9.40
C ASP A 29 12.64 -8.15 -9.55
N HIS A 30 13.19 -7.08 -8.98
CA HIS A 30 14.63 -6.82 -9.00
C HIS A 30 15.41 -7.88 -8.23
N VAL A 31 14.93 -8.27 -7.04
CA VAL A 31 15.55 -9.33 -6.24
C VAL A 31 15.53 -10.66 -6.99
N GLU A 32 14.39 -11.04 -7.58
CA GLU A 32 14.27 -12.27 -8.36
C GLU A 32 15.21 -12.26 -9.58
N GLN A 33 15.28 -11.14 -10.29
CA GLN A 33 16.14 -10.99 -11.47
C GLN A 33 17.62 -11.21 -11.17
N TRP A 34 18.11 -10.66 -10.05
CA TRP A 34 19.56 -10.61 -9.77
C TRP A 34 20.05 -11.71 -8.82
N LEU A 35 19.16 -12.32 -8.02
CA LEU A 35 19.52 -13.36 -7.05
C LEU A 35 19.05 -14.76 -7.43
N THR A 36 18.45 -14.92 -8.61
CA THR A 36 18.22 -16.26 -9.17
C THR A 36 19.54 -16.80 -9.70
N LEU A 37 20.16 -17.65 -8.90
CA LEU A 37 21.38 -18.37 -9.23
C LEU A 37 21.08 -19.87 -9.24
N ASP A 38 21.71 -20.59 -10.16
CA ASP A 38 21.63 -22.04 -10.23
C ASP A 38 22.98 -22.72 -9.95
N ALA A 39 22.96 -24.05 -9.81
CA ALA A 39 24.17 -24.81 -9.53
C ALA A 39 25.20 -24.77 -10.68
N SER A 40 24.76 -24.46 -11.91
CA SER A 40 25.62 -24.30 -13.08
C SER A 40 26.33 -22.93 -13.10
N ASP A 41 25.75 -21.91 -12.46
CA ASP A 41 26.33 -20.58 -12.33
C ASP A 41 27.51 -20.51 -11.35
N VAL A 42 27.44 -21.28 -10.25
CA VAL A 42 28.41 -21.16 -9.13
C VAL A 42 29.32 -22.38 -8.99
N GLY A 43 28.94 -23.54 -9.54
CA GLY A 43 29.70 -24.78 -9.41
C GLY A 43 29.56 -25.47 -8.03
N VAL A 44 29.84 -26.77 -8.01
CA VAL A 44 29.51 -27.67 -6.88
C VAL A 44 30.15 -27.26 -5.54
N ILE A 45 31.34 -26.67 -5.57
CA ILE A 45 32.06 -26.28 -4.34
C ILE A 45 31.40 -25.11 -3.57
N PHE A 46 30.51 -24.35 -4.23
CA PHE A 46 29.83 -23.20 -3.65
C PHE A 46 28.35 -23.46 -3.31
N GLN A 47 27.91 -24.72 -3.32
CA GLN A 47 26.51 -25.10 -3.04
C GLN A 47 25.95 -24.51 -1.73
N LEU A 48 26.76 -24.44 -0.66
CA LEU A 48 26.32 -23.85 0.60
C LEU A 48 26.01 -22.35 0.46
N VAL A 49 26.88 -21.62 -0.26
CA VAL A 49 26.69 -20.19 -0.52
C VAL A 49 25.48 -19.96 -1.42
N LEU A 50 25.31 -20.80 -2.44
CA LEU A 50 24.15 -20.78 -3.32
C LEU A 50 22.84 -20.98 -2.55
N SER A 51 22.80 -21.94 -1.61
CA SER A 51 21.63 -22.15 -0.74
C SER A 51 21.30 -20.90 0.06
N GLN A 52 22.30 -20.28 0.69
CA GLN A 52 22.09 -19.06 1.49
C GLN A 52 21.58 -17.88 0.65
N VAL A 53 22.09 -17.72 -0.59
CA VAL A 53 21.62 -16.65 -1.49
C VAL A 53 20.17 -16.91 -1.91
N ASN A 54 19.81 -18.15 -2.23
CA ASN A 54 18.43 -18.51 -2.55
C ASN A 54 17.49 -18.31 -1.36
N ASP A 55 17.89 -18.73 -0.15
CA ASP A 55 17.11 -18.51 1.07
C ASP A 55 16.90 -17.00 1.34
N MET A 56 17.95 -16.19 1.14
CA MET A 56 17.88 -14.74 1.30
C MET A 56 16.96 -14.09 0.25
N ARG A 57 17.02 -14.53 -1.01
CA ARG A 57 16.10 -14.09 -2.06
C ARG A 57 14.66 -14.38 -1.65
N ASP A 58 14.36 -15.60 -1.23
CA ASP A 58 13.01 -16.01 -0.88
C ASP A 58 12.45 -15.18 0.28
N VAL A 59 13.26 -14.92 1.31
CA VAL A 59 12.88 -14.04 2.43
C VAL A 59 12.63 -12.59 1.97
N LEU A 60 13.45 -12.06 1.06
CA LEU A 60 13.26 -10.70 0.55
C LEU A 60 11.98 -10.58 -0.27
N VAL A 61 11.68 -11.56 -1.12
CA VAL A 61 10.45 -11.61 -1.93
C VAL A 61 9.22 -11.72 -1.02
N GLU A 62 9.24 -12.60 -0.02
CA GLU A 62 8.13 -12.75 0.94
C GLU A 62 7.88 -11.47 1.74
N ASN A 63 8.94 -10.78 2.15
CA ASN A 63 8.83 -9.50 2.84
C ASN A 63 8.22 -8.42 1.94
N CYS A 64 8.63 -8.34 0.68
CA CYS A 64 8.06 -7.40 -0.29
C CYS A 64 6.56 -7.68 -0.51
N ASP A 65 6.17 -8.94 -0.63
CA ASP A 65 4.75 -9.33 -0.77
C ASP A 65 3.93 -8.99 0.49
N SER A 66 4.51 -9.18 1.67
CA SER A 66 3.87 -8.81 2.95
C SER A 66 3.67 -7.30 3.07
N LEU A 67 4.69 -6.50 2.73
CA LEU A 67 4.61 -5.04 2.71
C LEU A 67 3.60 -4.53 1.68
N ARG A 68 3.58 -5.14 0.49
CA ARG A 68 2.59 -4.85 -0.56
C ARG A 68 1.17 -5.05 -0.06
N ARG A 69 0.84 -6.21 0.51
CA ARG A 69 -0.50 -6.49 1.04
C ARG A 69 -0.91 -5.52 2.15
N LEU A 70 0.02 -5.21 3.05
CA LEU A 70 -0.23 -4.26 4.15
C LEU A 70 -0.52 -2.85 3.60
N THR A 71 0.26 -2.41 2.63
CA THR A 71 0.12 -1.07 2.03
C THR A 71 -1.15 -0.97 1.18
N GLU A 72 -1.48 -1.99 0.38
CA GLU A 72 -2.77 -2.08 -0.34
C GLU A 72 -3.97 -1.99 0.61
N GLY A 73 -3.97 -2.79 1.69
CA GLY A 73 -5.05 -2.77 2.67
C GLY A 73 -5.17 -1.43 3.41
N SER A 74 -4.03 -0.79 3.68
CA SER A 74 -4.00 0.54 4.29
C SER A 74 -4.52 1.62 3.33
N ALA A 75 -4.11 1.57 2.06
CA ALA A 75 -4.58 2.48 1.02
C ALA A 75 -6.10 2.38 0.85
N GLN A 76 -6.64 1.16 0.80
CA GLN A 76 -8.09 0.93 0.71
C GLN A 76 -8.82 1.52 1.93
N SER A 77 -8.33 1.26 3.15
CA SER A 77 -8.94 1.78 4.37
C SER A 77 -8.96 3.32 4.41
N LEU A 78 -7.91 3.96 3.90
CA LEU A 78 -7.83 5.43 3.80
C LEU A 78 -8.79 5.99 2.74
N ALA A 79 -8.92 5.31 1.60
CA ALA A 79 -9.89 5.68 0.56
C ALA A 79 -11.33 5.55 1.05
N ASP A 80 -11.64 4.48 1.78
CA ASP A 80 -12.96 4.25 2.39
C ASP A 80 -13.27 5.34 3.43
N ALA A 81 -12.29 5.70 4.25
CA ALA A 81 -12.43 6.80 5.20
C ALA A 81 -12.69 8.14 4.48
N ALA A 82 -11.95 8.46 3.42
CA ALA A 82 -12.16 9.67 2.63
C ALA A 82 -13.58 9.71 2.02
N SER A 83 -14.07 8.59 1.49
CA SER A 83 -15.43 8.49 0.97
C SER A 83 -16.48 8.77 2.06
N SER A 84 -16.33 8.13 3.22
CA SER A 84 -17.24 8.30 4.35
C SER A 84 -17.29 9.76 4.83
N TYR A 85 -16.14 10.45 4.90
CA TYR A 85 -16.13 11.87 5.27
C TYR A 85 -16.81 12.76 4.22
N ARG A 86 -16.61 12.51 2.92
CA ARG A 86 -17.31 13.26 1.85
C ARG A 86 -18.82 13.09 1.92
N GLU A 87 -19.29 11.86 2.15
CA GLU A 87 -20.71 11.56 2.31
C GLU A 87 -21.33 12.28 3.52
N GLN A 88 -20.61 12.28 4.64
CA GLN A 88 -21.05 12.99 5.86
C GLN A 88 -21.10 14.51 5.65
N GLU A 89 -20.08 15.08 5.00
CA GLU A 89 -20.05 16.52 4.70
C GLU A 89 -21.20 16.93 3.78
N ALA A 90 -21.45 16.17 2.70
CA ALA A 90 -22.57 16.41 1.79
C ALA A 90 -23.93 16.29 2.51
N ALA A 91 -24.11 15.27 3.37
CA ALA A 91 -25.32 15.10 4.16
C ALA A 91 -25.54 16.26 5.15
N ASN A 92 -24.47 16.75 5.78
CA ASN A 92 -24.55 17.86 6.71
C ASN A 92 -24.86 19.18 6.00
N ALA A 93 -24.25 19.44 4.85
CA ALA A 93 -24.54 20.59 4.00
C ALA A 93 -26.01 20.61 3.53
N ALA A 94 -26.54 19.45 3.12
CA ALA A 94 -27.94 19.31 2.72
C ALA A 94 -28.91 19.61 3.88
N ARG A 95 -28.59 19.12 5.10
CA ARG A 95 -29.39 19.43 6.30
C ARG A 95 -29.36 20.92 6.62
N LEU A 96 -28.20 21.56 6.52
CA LEU A 96 -28.06 23.00 6.77
C LEU A 96 -28.87 23.82 5.76
N ALA A 97 -28.79 23.49 4.47
CA ALA A 97 -29.58 24.13 3.42
C ALA A 97 -31.09 23.99 3.66
N ALA A 98 -31.56 22.81 4.08
CA ALA A 98 -32.96 22.58 4.39
C ALA A 98 -33.44 23.38 5.62
N VAL A 99 -32.59 23.58 6.63
CA VAL A 99 -32.90 24.43 7.78
C VAL A 99 -32.96 25.89 7.37
N MET A 100 -32.00 26.38 6.59
CA MET A 100 -32.00 27.77 6.09
C MET A 100 -33.25 28.07 5.25
N ALA A 101 -33.65 27.15 4.38
CA ALA A 101 -34.86 27.29 3.56
C ALA A 101 -36.18 27.29 4.35
N ARG A 102 -36.19 26.75 5.58
CA ARG A 102 -37.37 26.80 6.48
C ARG A 102 -37.43 28.08 7.31
N LEU A 103 -36.33 28.82 7.40
CA LEU A 103 -36.21 30.05 8.17
C LEU A 103 -36.41 31.31 7.30
N SER A 104 -36.44 31.15 5.97
CA SER A 104 -36.77 32.18 4.96
C SER A 104 -38.24 32.13 4.57
#